data_AF-A0A2D7JU42-F1
#
_entry.id   AF-A0A2D7JU42-F1
#
_cell.length_a   1.000
_cell.length_b   1.000
_cell.length_c   1.000
_cell.angle_alpha   90.00
_cell.angle_beta   90.00
_cell.angle_gamma   90.00
#
_symmetry.space_group_name_H-M   'P 1'
#
loop_
_entity.id
_entity.type
_entity.pdbx_description
1 polymer ?
#
loop_
_entity_poly.entity_id
_entity_poly.type
_entity_poly.pdbx_seq_one_letter_code
_entity_poly.pdbx_strand_id
1 'polypeptide(L)'
;MGRTDWYFTAIRLLFGQLRLIHSAFKEERKKTPVYIRVKSEVGLRTMIENKFSKTTSLLLIATFALAMAGTVSAVDPKPIGTDGLPEFVTADGATLELITFFLFFVGYIAMGAAFVFFMSERNSVAPQYRTTMTISALIVGIAAFHYYYMRGVYADYGTVSIEYRYMDWIITVPLMALKFPSLVGKDAITDEKFLGMGFTGICFTGALIMIGFGYLGESGALGSIMGSAAAGGWAGLILGGVGWAMIIVATGTPWSTGKGVDNSKIAPELMWSTNALRWFICVGWLIYPIGYLFSPGAELGLGDGNQELLAVFYNIADIINKIGFGVVAWMGAKKATEALSA
;
A
#
# COMPACT_ATOMS: atom_id res chain seq x y z
N MET A 1 -5.31 37.61 -12.83
CA MET A 1 -4.37 36.63 -13.42
C MET A 1 -4.99 35.26 -13.29
N GLY A 2 -5.16 34.55 -14.42
CA GLY A 2 -6.07 33.42 -14.54
C GLY A 2 -5.50 32.11 -13.97
N ARG A 3 -6.40 31.24 -13.51
CA ARG A 3 -6.14 29.95 -12.83
C ARG A 3 -5.38 28.91 -13.69
N THR A 4 -5.04 29.23 -14.94
CA THR A 4 -4.22 28.44 -15.85
C THR A 4 -2.72 28.75 -15.76
N ASP A 5 -2.32 29.91 -15.23
CA ASP A 5 -0.93 30.39 -15.33
C ASP A 5 0.04 29.64 -14.40
N TRP A 6 -0.44 29.07 -13.29
CA TRP A 6 0.40 28.37 -12.31
C TRP A 6 0.85 26.99 -12.78
N TYR A 7 -0.02 26.22 -13.47
CA TYR A 7 0.36 24.96 -14.09
C TYR A 7 1.42 25.17 -15.18
N PHE A 8 1.25 26.19 -16.03
CA PHE A 8 2.26 26.52 -17.04
C PHE A 8 3.57 27.04 -16.43
N THR A 9 3.51 27.74 -15.30
CA THR A 9 4.71 28.25 -14.59
C THR A 9 5.48 27.11 -13.91
N ALA A 10 4.80 26.19 -13.24
CA ALA A 10 5.42 24.99 -12.65
C ALA A 10 6.03 24.06 -13.71
N ILE A 11 5.32 23.87 -14.83
CA ILE A 11 5.82 23.12 -15.99
C ILE A 11 7.04 23.82 -16.62
N ARG A 12 7.01 25.15 -16.78
CA ARG A 12 8.16 25.94 -17.28
C ARG A 12 9.36 25.89 -16.35
N LEU A 13 9.17 25.87 -15.03
CA LEU A 13 10.25 25.71 -14.04
C LEU A 13 10.87 24.31 -14.10
N LEU A 14 10.04 23.26 -14.25
CA LEU A 14 10.50 21.89 -14.46
C LEU A 14 11.31 21.76 -15.77
N PHE A 15 10.81 22.32 -16.88
CA PHE A 15 11.53 22.32 -18.16
C PHE A 15 12.79 23.19 -18.12
N GLY A 16 12.80 24.28 -17.33
CA GLY A 16 13.98 25.11 -17.08
C GLY A 16 15.09 24.36 -16.35
N GLN A 17 14.74 23.59 -15.31
CA GLN A 17 15.70 22.73 -14.60
C GLN A 17 16.22 21.58 -15.48
N LEU A 18 15.35 20.97 -16.29
CA LEU A 18 15.75 19.96 -17.28
C LEU A 18 16.72 20.51 -18.34
N ARG A 19 16.56 21.78 -18.76
CA ARG A 19 17.50 22.43 -19.69
C ARG A 19 18.86 22.72 -19.05
N LEU A 20 18.89 23.13 -17.78
CA LEU A 20 20.14 23.34 -17.04
C LEU A 20 20.92 22.03 -16.85
N ILE A 21 20.22 20.95 -16.51
CA ILE A 21 20.79 19.60 -16.42
C ILE A 21 21.33 19.16 -17.79
N HIS A 22 20.57 19.35 -18.87
CA HIS A 22 21.01 19.01 -20.22
C HIS A 22 22.23 19.82 -20.68
N SER A 23 22.34 21.09 -20.26
CA SER A 23 23.50 21.96 -20.51
C SER A 23 24.75 21.46 -19.79
N ALA A 24 24.62 21.08 -18.50
CA ALA A 24 25.71 20.52 -17.72
C ALA A 24 26.26 19.20 -18.32
N PHE A 25 25.37 18.33 -18.82
CA PHE A 25 25.76 17.12 -19.55
C PHE A 25 26.39 17.37 -20.93
N LYS A 26 26.18 18.55 -21.52
CA LYS A 26 26.79 18.91 -22.82
C LYS A 26 28.21 19.45 -22.65
N GLU A 27 28.52 20.02 -21.50
CA GLU A 27 29.82 20.59 -21.17
C GLU A 27 30.85 19.49 -20.79
N GLU A 28 30.42 18.44 -20.09
CA GLU A 28 31.25 17.25 -19.84
C GLU A 28 31.63 16.49 -21.13
N ARG A 29 30.75 16.49 -22.15
CA ARG A 29 30.98 15.77 -23.42
C ARG A 29 32.11 16.32 -24.30
N LYS A 30 32.69 17.48 -23.97
CA LYS A 30 33.76 18.09 -24.78
C LYS A 30 35.19 17.67 -24.38
N LYS A 31 35.37 16.91 -23.29
CA LYS A 31 36.71 16.65 -22.72
C LYS A 31 37.27 15.23 -22.92
N THR A 32 36.70 14.39 -23.79
CA THR A 32 37.14 12.99 -23.95
C THR A 32 37.67 12.70 -25.37
N PRO A 33 38.86 12.08 -25.53
CA PRO A 33 39.49 11.86 -26.83
C PRO A 33 38.69 10.94 -27.77
N VAL A 34 38.76 11.27 -29.06
CA VAL A 34 37.91 10.81 -30.18
C VAL A 34 37.92 9.30 -30.43
N TYR A 35 38.96 8.56 -30.00
CA TYR A 35 39.07 7.12 -30.22
C TYR A 35 38.17 6.24 -29.33
N ILE A 36 37.62 6.76 -28.22
CA ILE A 36 36.70 6.00 -27.34
C ILE A 36 35.24 6.06 -27.87
N ARG A 37 34.95 6.97 -28.81
CA ARG A 37 33.58 7.31 -29.21
C ARG A 37 32.88 6.23 -30.05
N VAL A 38 33.62 5.49 -30.87
CA VAL A 38 33.01 4.56 -31.85
C VAL A 38 32.56 3.24 -31.19
N LYS A 39 33.27 2.76 -30.16
CA LYS A 39 32.91 1.50 -29.48
C LYS A 39 31.82 1.67 -28.41
N SER A 40 31.72 2.86 -27.81
CA SER A 40 30.73 3.15 -26.77
C SER A 40 29.37 3.61 -27.31
N GLU A 41 29.31 4.34 -28.44
CA GLU A 41 28.01 4.77 -29.00
C GLU A 41 27.21 3.60 -29.59
N VAL A 42 27.87 2.59 -30.17
CA VAL A 42 27.18 1.41 -30.73
C VAL A 42 26.67 0.49 -29.62
N GLY A 43 27.45 0.29 -28.55
CA GLY A 43 27.07 -0.55 -27.41
C GLY A 43 26.08 0.10 -26.43
N LEU A 44 26.13 1.42 -26.25
CA LEU A 44 25.23 2.14 -25.35
C LEU A 44 23.85 2.39 -25.98
N ARG A 45 23.78 2.59 -27.31
CA ARG A 45 22.49 2.66 -28.03
C ARG A 45 21.75 1.33 -28.02
N THR A 46 22.45 0.21 -28.21
CA THR A 46 21.83 -1.12 -28.13
C THR A 46 21.40 -1.52 -26.72
N MET A 47 22.02 -0.97 -25.67
CA MET A 47 21.67 -1.29 -24.28
C MET A 47 20.49 -0.49 -23.74
N ILE A 48 20.28 0.75 -24.22
CA ILE A 48 19.15 1.61 -23.84
C ILE A 48 17.89 1.26 -24.64
N GLU A 49 18.01 0.80 -25.89
CA GLU A 49 16.85 0.45 -26.73
C GLU A 49 16.20 -0.91 -26.39
N ASN A 50 16.84 -1.76 -25.58
CA ASN A 50 16.41 -3.16 -25.39
C ASN A 50 15.78 -3.51 -24.02
N LYS A 51 15.27 -2.55 -23.22
CA LYS A 51 14.64 -2.92 -21.93
C LYS A 51 13.23 -2.41 -21.62
N PHE A 52 12.59 -1.66 -22.51
CA PHE A 52 11.14 -1.47 -22.42
C PHE A 52 10.57 -1.43 -23.84
N SER A 53 9.82 -2.47 -24.23
CA SER A 53 9.05 -2.43 -25.47
C SER A 53 8.13 -1.22 -25.43
N LYS A 54 8.05 -0.47 -26.55
CA LYS A 54 7.12 0.67 -26.70
C LYS A 54 5.69 0.27 -26.29
N THR A 55 5.32 -0.99 -26.52
CA THR A 55 4.04 -1.57 -26.11
C THR A 55 3.90 -1.65 -24.59
N THR A 56 4.94 -2.03 -23.86
CA THR A 56 4.95 -2.06 -22.39
C THR A 56 4.87 -0.66 -21.80
N SER A 57 5.59 0.31 -22.37
CA SER A 57 5.51 1.72 -21.94
C SER A 57 4.15 2.34 -22.23
N LEU A 58 3.56 2.05 -23.38
CA LEU A 58 2.20 2.50 -23.75
C LEU A 58 1.14 1.85 -22.87
N LEU A 59 1.25 0.56 -22.56
CA LEU A 59 0.37 -0.12 -21.61
C LEU A 59 0.49 0.50 -20.22
N LEU A 60 1.71 0.76 -19.73
CA LEU A 60 1.90 1.42 -18.44
C LEU A 60 1.22 2.80 -18.43
N ILE A 61 1.49 3.63 -19.44
CA ILE A 61 0.91 4.98 -19.56
C ILE A 61 -0.61 4.91 -19.67
N ALA A 62 -1.14 4.00 -20.48
CA ALA A 62 -2.58 3.82 -20.63
C ALA A 62 -3.23 3.33 -19.33
N THR A 63 -2.61 2.37 -18.61
CA THR A 63 -3.10 1.90 -17.31
C THR A 63 -3.05 3.01 -16.27
N PHE A 64 -1.97 3.80 -16.20
CA PHE A 64 -1.89 4.95 -15.30
C PHE A 64 -2.90 6.04 -15.69
N ALA A 65 -3.11 6.31 -16.98
CA ALA A 65 -4.09 7.30 -17.43
C ALA A 65 -5.54 6.85 -17.16
N LEU A 66 -5.86 5.57 -17.36
CA LEU A 66 -7.18 5.00 -17.08
C LEU A 66 -7.45 4.95 -15.58
N ALA A 67 -6.44 4.61 -14.77
CA ALA A 67 -6.54 4.60 -13.32
C ALA A 67 -6.64 5.99 -12.69
N MET A 68 -6.37 7.06 -13.46
CA MET A 68 -6.47 8.46 -13.05
C MET A 68 -7.65 9.19 -13.72
N ALA A 69 -8.43 8.49 -14.55
CA ALA A 69 -9.64 9.05 -15.14
C ALA A 69 -10.67 9.28 -14.03
N GLY A 70 -11.09 10.54 -13.85
CA GLY A 70 -12.05 10.91 -12.81
C GLY A 70 -13.42 10.28 -13.07
N THR A 71 -14.05 9.80 -12.00
CA THR A 71 -15.46 9.40 -12.02
C THR A 71 -16.33 10.66 -11.93
N VAL A 72 -17.38 10.74 -12.74
CA VAL A 72 -18.35 11.84 -12.68
C VAL A 72 -19.35 11.52 -11.56
N SER A 73 -19.36 12.31 -10.49
CA SER A 73 -20.35 12.21 -9.41
C SER A 73 -21.56 13.08 -9.73
N ALA A 74 -22.75 12.65 -9.33
CA ALA A 74 -23.99 13.43 -9.40
C ALA A 74 -24.17 14.38 -8.20
N VAL A 75 -23.34 14.24 -7.17
CA VAL A 75 -23.34 15.12 -5.99
C VAL A 75 -22.40 16.30 -6.27
N ASP A 76 -22.83 17.51 -5.95
CA ASP A 76 -21.99 18.69 -6.07
C ASP A 76 -20.84 18.66 -5.03
N PRO A 77 -19.60 18.97 -5.44
CA PRO A 77 -18.49 19.11 -4.51
C PRO A 77 -18.77 20.20 -3.46
N LYS A 78 -18.29 19.99 -2.24
CA LYS A 78 -18.28 20.96 -1.15
C LYS A 78 -17.51 22.22 -1.55
N PRO A 79 -17.89 23.39 -1.00
CA PRO A 79 -17.20 24.65 -1.29
C PRO A 79 -15.71 24.59 -0.99
N ILE A 80 -14.94 25.28 -1.83
CA ILE A 80 -13.51 25.50 -1.64
C ILE A 80 -13.31 26.92 -1.09
N GLY A 81 -12.58 27.02 0.01
CA GLY A 81 -12.24 28.27 0.67
C GLY A 81 -11.25 29.10 -0.12
N THR A 82 -11.06 30.34 0.33
CA THR A 82 -10.16 31.30 -0.34
C THR A 82 -8.68 30.90 -0.32
N ASP A 83 -8.31 29.99 0.58
CA ASP A 83 -6.98 29.38 0.70
C ASP A 83 -6.76 28.20 -0.26
N GLY A 84 -7.81 27.81 -1.00
CA GLY A 84 -7.78 26.68 -1.93
C GLY A 84 -7.98 25.30 -1.28
N LEU A 85 -8.33 25.26 0.01
CA LEU A 85 -8.70 24.05 0.73
C LEU A 85 -10.23 23.92 0.84
N PRO A 86 -10.77 22.71 1.03
CA PRO A 86 -12.20 22.57 1.32
C PRO A 86 -12.61 23.35 2.58
N GLU A 87 -13.68 24.15 2.52
CA GLU A 87 -14.05 25.03 3.65
C GLU A 87 -14.30 24.25 4.94
N PHE A 88 -14.83 23.02 4.83
CA PHE A 88 -15.14 22.19 5.98
C PHE A 88 -13.89 21.69 6.73
N VAL A 89 -12.72 21.64 6.10
CA VAL A 89 -11.47 21.22 6.78
C VAL A 89 -10.78 22.39 7.48
N THR A 90 -11.16 23.63 7.15
CA THR A 90 -10.59 24.84 7.73
C THR A 90 -11.60 25.63 8.58
N ALA A 91 -12.79 25.08 8.80
CA ALA A 91 -13.81 25.69 9.63
C ALA A 91 -13.36 25.75 11.10
N ASP A 92 -13.88 26.72 11.85
CA ASP A 92 -13.60 26.85 13.29
C ASP A 92 -14.00 25.57 14.02
N GLY A 93 -13.03 24.93 14.68
CA GLY A 93 -13.21 23.66 15.40
C GLY A 93 -13.00 22.38 14.58
N ALA A 94 -12.76 22.47 13.26
CA ALA A 94 -12.59 21.33 12.36
C ALA A 94 -11.20 20.66 12.42
N THR A 95 -10.63 20.53 13.62
CA THR A 95 -9.26 20.02 13.81
C THR A 95 -9.12 18.58 13.33
N LEU A 96 -10.15 17.77 13.54
CA LEU A 96 -10.09 16.35 13.23
C LEU A 96 -10.23 16.12 11.72
N GLU A 97 -11.09 16.89 11.07
CA GLU A 97 -11.26 16.94 9.62
C GLU A 97 -9.97 17.38 8.91
N LEU A 98 -9.29 18.38 9.46
CA LEU A 98 -7.98 18.81 8.96
C LEU A 98 -6.93 17.69 9.07
N ILE A 99 -6.90 16.97 10.20
CA ILE A 99 -5.99 15.83 10.38
C ILE A 99 -6.34 14.70 9.40
N THR A 100 -7.61 14.37 9.22
CA THR A 100 -8.05 13.35 8.27
C THR A 100 -7.67 13.72 6.84
N PHE A 101 -7.96 14.95 6.43
CA PHE A 101 -7.56 15.51 5.14
C PHE A 101 -6.05 15.33 4.94
N PHE A 102 -5.25 15.80 5.90
CA PHE A 102 -3.81 15.70 5.85
C PHE A 102 -3.32 14.25 5.74
N LEU A 103 -3.86 13.34 6.53
CA LEU A 103 -3.47 11.93 6.53
C LEU A 103 -3.83 11.20 5.23
N PHE A 104 -4.95 11.56 4.58
CA PHE A 104 -5.27 11.02 3.26
C PHE A 104 -4.25 11.46 2.19
N PHE A 105 -3.84 12.73 2.22
CA PHE A 105 -2.80 13.24 1.31
C PHE A 105 -1.43 12.65 1.60
N VAL A 106 -1.02 12.60 2.87
CA VAL A 106 0.25 11.99 3.27
C VAL A 106 0.26 10.50 2.93
N GLY A 107 -0.82 9.77 3.20
CA GLY A 107 -0.97 8.37 2.84
C GLY A 107 -0.80 8.15 1.34
N TYR A 108 -1.48 8.95 0.50
CA TYR A 108 -1.34 8.88 -0.95
C TYR A 108 0.12 9.05 -1.42
N ILE A 109 0.77 10.13 -0.98
CA ILE A 109 2.14 10.45 -1.41
C ILE A 109 3.15 9.43 -0.86
N ALA A 110 3.00 9.03 0.40
CA ALA A 110 3.90 8.06 1.04
C ALA A 110 3.82 6.69 0.38
N MET A 111 2.62 6.21 0.04
CA MET A 111 2.44 4.95 -0.69
C MET A 111 3.06 5.00 -2.08
N GLY A 112 2.86 6.11 -2.81
CA GLY A 112 3.49 6.33 -4.12
C GLY A 112 5.02 6.39 -4.05
N ALA A 113 5.57 7.06 -3.03
CA ALA A 113 7.02 7.11 -2.81
C ALA A 113 7.58 5.72 -2.45
N ALA A 114 6.89 4.97 -1.59
CA ALA A 114 7.25 3.61 -1.23
C ALA A 114 7.22 2.66 -2.44
N PHE A 115 6.25 2.84 -3.35
CA PHE A 115 6.21 2.09 -4.62
C PHE A 115 7.49 2.30 -5.44
N VAL A 116 7.88 3.56 -5.65
CA VAL A 116 9.11 3.90 -6.38
C VAL A 116 10.34 3.33 -5.67
N PHE A 117 10.40 3.44 -4.35
CA PHE A 117 11.49 2.90 -3.54
C PHE A 117 11.63 1.38 -3.72
N PHE A 118 10.57 0.60 -3.50
CA PHE A 118 10.64 -0.87 -3.61
C PHE A 118 10.92 -1.35 -5.03
N MET A 119 10.42 -0.64 -6.05
CA MET A 119 10.75 -0.92 -7.44
C MET A 119 12.23 -0.66 -7.76
N SER A 120 12.78 0.42 -7.23
CA SER A 120 14.20 0.78 -7.40
C SER A 120 15.12 -0.21 -6.69
N GLU A 121 14.75 -0.61 -5.47
CA GLU A 121 15.53 -1.55 -4.65
C GLU A 121 15.39 -3.01 -5.06
N ARG A 122 14.50 -3.33 -6.00
CA ARG A 122 14.31 -4.70 -6.49
C ARG A 122 15.60 -5.33 -7.01
N ASN A 123 16.46 -4.57 -7.68
CA ASN A 123 17.72 -5.09 -8.23
C ASN A 123 18.89 -5.00 -7.24
N SER A 124 18.68 -4.38 -6.07
CA SER A 124 19.65 -4.24 -4.98
C SER A 124 19.68 -5.45 -4.03
N VAL A 125 18.84 -6.46 -4.27
CA VAL A 125 18.74 -7.74 -3.54
C VAL A 125 19.02 -8.94 -4.46
N ALA A 126 19.41 -10.07 -3.86
CA ALA A 126 19.67 -11.33 -4.55
C ALA A 126 18.44 -11.81 -5.34
N PRO A 127 18.62 -12.55 -6.46
CA PRO A 127 17.54 -12.98 -7.33
C PRO A 127 16.34 -13.62 -6.62
N GLN A 128 16.59 -14.46 -5.61
CA GLN A 128 15.57 -15.14 -4.82
C GLN A 128 14.68 -14.20 -3.99
N TYR A 129 15.14 -12.99 -3.66
CA TYR A 129 14.37 -12.01 -2.89
C TYR A 129 13.70 -10.93 -3.77
N ARG A 130 13.90 -10.97 -5.08
CA ARG A 130 13.30 -9.95 -5.96
C ARG A 130 11.77 -9.99 -5.97
N THR A 131 11.20 -11.19 -5.80
CA THR A 131 9.74 -11.37 -5.71
C THR A 131 9.19 -10.70 -4.45
N THR A 132 9.87 -10.78 -3.30
CA THR A 132 9.42 -10.04 -2.11
C THR A 132 9.39 -8.54 -2.39
N MET A 133 10.39 -7.98 -3.07
CA MET A 133 10.39 -6.55 -3.43
C MET A 133 9.25 -6.19 -4.39
N THR A 134 8.97 -7.02 -5.39
CA THR A 134 7.84 -6.84 -6.30
C THR A 134 6.50 -6.86 -5.56
N ILE A 135 6.30 -7.78 -4.63
CA ILE A 135 5.06 -7.84 -3.84
C ILE A 135 4.94 -6.60 -2.94
N SER A 136 6.04 -6.12 -2.33
CA SER A 136 6.05 -4.85 -1.57
C SER A 136 5.56 -3.71 -2.45
N ALA A 137 6.14 -3.55 -3.64
CA ALA A 137 5.75 -2.52 -4.58
C ALA A 137 4.28 -2.66 -4.98
N LEU A 138 3.80 -3.87 -5.27
CA LEU A 138 2.41 -4.10 -5.65
C LEU A 138 1.43 -3.66 -4.55
N ILE A 139 1.71 -4.00 -3.28
CA ILE A 139 0.87 -3.63 -2.13
C ILE A 139 0.73 -2.11 -2.02
N VAL A 140 1.86 -1.38 -1.96
CA VAL A 140 1.81 0.08 -1.79
C VAL A 140 1.38 0.81 -3.07
N GLY A 141 1.63 0.24 -4.25
CA GLY A 141 1.16 0.79 -5.52
C GLY A 141 -0.37 0.74 -5.65
N ILE A 142 -0.98 -0.40 -5.33
CA ILE A 142 -2.43 -0.55 -5.28
C ILE A 142 -3.03 0.39 -4.22
N ALA A 143 -2.41 0.47 -3.04
CA ALA A 143 -2.83 1.40 -2.01
C ALA A 143 -2.75 2.86 -2.48
N ALA A 144 -1.68 3.27 -3.18
CA ALA A 144 -1.59 4.63 -3.72
C ALA A 144 -2.75 4.98 -4.65
N PHE A 145 -3.18 4.05 -5.52
CA PHE A 145 -4.36 4.26 -6.36
C PHE A 145 -5.64 4.42 -5.54
N HIS A 146 -5.89 3.55 -4.56
CA HIS A 146 -7.09 3.69 -3.72
C HIS A 146 -7.06 4.96 -2.86
N TYR A 147 -5.89 5.35 -2.35
CA TYR A 147 -5.72 6.62 -1.62
C TYR A 147 -6.00 7.82 -2.51
N TYR A 148 -5.64 7.78 -3.80
CA TYR A 148 -6.00 8.84 -4.75
C TYR A 148 -7.53 9.04 -4.85
N TYR A 149 -8.31 7.95 -4.83
CA TYR A 149 -9.77 8.03 -4.82
C TYR A 149 -10.30 8.47 -3.46
N MET A 150 -9.87 7.85 -2.36
CA MET A 150 -10.33 8.20 -1.01
C MET A 150 -10.05 9.65 -0.65
N ARG A 151 -8.84 10.15 -0.94
CA ARG A 151 -8.48 11.56 -0.71
C ARG A 151 -9.30 12.51 -1.58
N GLY A 152 -9.69 12.09 -2.79
CA GLY A 152 -10.58 12.84 -3.67
C GLY A 152 -11.99 12.93 -3.12
N VAL A 153 -12.59 11.79 -2.77
CA VAL A 153 -13.94 11.74 -2.17
C VAL A 153 -14.00 12.54 -0.87
N TYR A 154 -12.96 12.44 -0.04
CA TYR A 154 -12.91 13.22 1.19
C TYR A 154 -12.78 14.72 0.90
N ALA A 155 -11.87 15.14 0.02
CA ALA A 155 -11.71 16.55 -0.31
C ALA A 155 -12.97 17.16 -0.95
N ASP A 156 -13.62 16.41 -1.84
CA ASP A 156 -14.74 16.91 -2.62
C ASP A 156 -16.07 16.80 -1.85
N TYR A 157 -16.28 15.78 -1.02
CA TYR A 157 -17.58 15.54 -0.38
C TYR A 157 -17.53 15.51 1.16
N GLY A 158 -16.35 15.58 1.76
CA GLY A 158 -16.15 15.42 3.21
C GLY A 158 -16.71 14.10 3.72
N THR A 159 -16.55 13.04 2.93
CA THR A 159 -17.00 11.68 3.24
C THR A 159 -15.81 10.74 3.27
N VAL A 160 -15.71 9.96 4.34
CA VAL A 160 -14.74 8.86 4.46
C VAL A 160 -15.34 7.62 3.79
N SER A 161 -14.84 7.26 2.60
CA SER A 161 -15.29 6.04 1.91
C SER A 161 -14.61 4.80 2.49
N ILE A 162 -15.43 3.90 3.04
CA ILE A 162 -14.99 2.58 3.46
C ILE A 162 -14.88 1.64 2.26
N GLU A 163 -15.66 1.85 1.21
CA GLU A 163 -15.73 1.00 0.02
C GLU A 163 -14.38 0.92 -0.68
N TYR A 164 -13.77 2.07 -1.00
CA TYR A 164 -12.44 2.10 -1.62
C TYR A 164 -11.37 1.46 -0.73
N ARG A 165 -11.52 1.57 0.59
CA ARG A 165 -10.60 0.99 1.56
C ARG A 165 -10.73 -0.53 1.63
N TYR A 166 -11.95 -1.07 1.64
CA TYR A 166 -12.19 -2.51 1.60
C TYR A 166 -11.85 -3.12 0.24
N MET A 167 -12.03 -2.39 -0.87
CA MET A 167 -11.51 -2.77 -2.20
C MET A 167 -9.98 -2.85 -2.22
N ASP A 168 -9.29 -1.94 -1.54
CA ASP A 168 -7.84 -2.04 -1.37
C ASP A 168 -7.45 -3.27 -0.52
N TRP A 169 -8.10 -3.47 0.62
CA TRP A 169 -7.74 -4.53 1.56
C TRP A 169 -8.03 -5.93 1.03
N ILE A 170 -9.13 -6.14 0.30
CA ILE A 170 -9.45 -7.45 -0.28
C ILE A 170 -8.37 -7.91 -1.27
N ILE A 171 -7.62 -6.97 -1.85
CA ILE A 171 -6.50 -7.25 -2.75
C ILE A 171 -5.17 -7.30 -1.99
N THR A 172 -4.90 -6.31 -1.14
CA THR A 172 -3.59 -6.13 -0.51
C THR A 172 -3.33 -7.09 0.65
N VAL A 173 -4.35 -7.48 1.43
CA VAL A 173 -4.17 -8.39 2.57
C VAL A 173 -3.75 -9.79 2.12
N PRO A 174 -4.35 -10.42 1.08
CA PRO A 174 -3.82 -11.65 0.52
C PRO A 174 -2.37 -11.54 0.03
N LEU A 175 -2.02 -10.41 -0.60
CA LEU A 175 -0.64 -10.14 -1.04
C LEU A 175 0.34 -10.02 0.14
N MET A 176 -0.08 -9.41 1.25
CA MET A 176 0.71 -9.36 2.49
C MET A 176 0.97 -10.76 3.05
N ALA A 177 0.05 -11.70 2.92
CA ALA A 177 0.30 -13.07 3.37
C ALA A 177 1.28 -13.82 2.45
N LEU A 178 1.23 -13.58 1.13
CA LEU A 178 2.20 -14.11 0.16
C LEU A 178 3.63 -13.61 0.38
N LYS A 179 3.84 -12.63 1.27
CA LYS A 179 5.17 -12.15 1.62
C LYS A 179 6.02 -13.17 2.34
N PHE A 180 5.44 -14.00 3.21
CA PHE A 180 6.17 -15.06 3.89
C PHE A 180 6.90 -15.99 2.91
N PRO A 181 6.21 -16.70 1.99
CA PRO A 181 6.88 -17.59 1.05
C PRO A 181 7.90 -16.88 0.17
N SER A 182 7.63 -15.62 -0.21
CA SER A 182 8.56 -14.84 -1.03
C SER A 182 9.80 -14.34 -0.29
N LEU A 183 9.75 -14.25 1.04
CA LEU A 183 10.85 -13.78 1.89
C LEU A 183 11.65 -14.95 2.43
N VAL A 184 10.99 -15.91 3.10
CA VAL A 184 11.66 -17.03 3.78
C VAL A 184 12.02 -18.17 2.84
N GLY A 185 11.50 -18.15 1.61
CA GLY A 185 11.71 -19.19 0.62
C GLY A 185 10.71 -20.34 0.75
N LYS A 186 10.47 -21.02 -0.38
CA LYS A 186 9.49 -22.11 -0.47
C LYS A 186 9.79 -23.29 0.45
N ASP A 187 11.07 -23.56 0.73
CA ASP A 187 11.48 -24.75 1.50
C ASP A 187 11.12 -24.61 2.99
N ALA A 188 10.99 -23.37 3.47
CA ALA A 188 10.51 -23.03 4.81
C ALA A 188 8.97 -23.03 4.92
N ILE A 189 8.24 -23.22 3.82
CA ILE A 189 6.78 -23.40 3.87
C ILE A 189 6.47 -24.88 4.02
N THR A 190 5.61 -25.21 4.98
CA THR A 190 5.29 -26.61 5.29
C THR A 190 4.20 -27.14 4.36
N ASP A 191 4.17 -28.46 4.20
CA ASP A 191 3.03 -29.17 3.60
C ASP A 191 1.92 -29.48 4.62
N GLU A 192 2.05 -29.00 5.87
CA GLU A 192 1.04 -29.20 6.90
C GLU A 192 -0.26 -28.51 6.49
N LYS A 193 -1.36 -29.26 6.57
CA LYS A 193 -2.69 -28.74 6.26
C LYS A 193 -3.39 -28.29 7.54
N PHE A 194 -4.03 -27.14 7.47
CA PHE A 194 -4.98 -26.66 8.47
C PHE A 194 -6.32 -26.38 7.78
N LEU A 195 -7.40 -26.95 8.33
CA LEU A 195 -8.74 -26.95 7.69
C LEU A 195 -8.71 -27.48 6.24
N GLY A 196 -7.85 -28.48 5.96
CA GLY A 196 -7.70 -29.08 4.64
C GLY A 196 -6.89 -28.25 3.63
N MET A 197 -6.41 -27.06 4.01
CA MET A 197 -5.67 -26.13 3.14
C MET A 197 -4.21 -26.01 3.59
N GLY A 198 -3.29 -25.84 2.62
CA GLY A 198 -1.91 -25.46 2.92
C GLY A 198 -1.77 -23.96 3.22
N PHE A 199 -0.55 -23.49 3.52
CA PHE A 199 -0.25 -22.11 3.94
C PHE A 199 -0.95 -21.03 3.08
N THR A 200 -0.78 -21.08 1.76
CA THR A 200 -1.38 -20.06 0.88
C THR A 200 -2.91 -20.09 0.91
N GLY A 201 -3.51 -21.29 0.93
CA GLY A 201 -4.96 -21.44 0.95
C GLY A 201 -5.58 -20.92 2.24
N ILE A 202 -4.96 -21.23 3.40
CA ILE A 202 -5.46 -20.76 4.69
C ILE A 202 -5.30 -19.25 4.83
N CYS A 203 -4.18 -18.67 4.40
CA CYS A 203 -3.97 -17.24 4.45
C CYS A 203 -4.91 -16.48 3.52
N PHE A 204 -5.11 -16.96 2.30
CA PHE A 204 -6.03 -16.35 1.34
C PHE A 204 -7.47 -16.41 1.85
N THR A 205 -7.91 -17.58 2.31
CA THR A 205 -9.27 -17.75 2.86
C THR A 205 -9.47 -16.93 4.13
N GLY A 206 -8.48 -16.91 5.03
CA GLY A 206 -8.49 -16.08 6.23
C GLY A 206 -8.60 -14.60 5.88
N ALA A 207 -7.87 -14.12 4.86
CA ALA A 207 -7.97 -12.74 4.38
C ALA A 207 -9.37 -12.41 3.83
N LEU A 208 -9.95 -13.30 3.02
CA LEU A 208 -11.31 -13.10 2.48
C LEU A 208 -12.38 -13.09 3.59
N ILE A 209 -12.27 -13.98 4.58
CA ILE A 209 -13.17 -14.01 5.74
C ILE A 209 -13.00 -12.71 6.53
N MET A 210 -11.77 -12.32 6.83
CA MET A 210 -11.46 -11.13 7.62
C MET A 210 -12.05 -9.87 6.99
N ILE A 211 -11.75 -9.65 5.71
CA ILE A 211 -12.17 -8.45 4.98
C ILE A 211 -13.66 -8.51 4.62
N GLY A 212 -14.18 -9.68 4.24
CA GLY A 212 -15.58 -9.86 3.89
C GLY A 212 -16.52 -9.59 5.07
N PHE A 213 -16.28 -10.23 6.22
CA PHE A 213 -17.13 -9.99 7.40
C PHE A 213 -16.93 -8.60 8.00
N GLY A 214 -15.71 -8.07 7.97
CA GLY A 214 -15.45 -6.68 8.35
C GLY A 214 -16.31 -5.72 7.51
N TYR A 215 -16.29 -5.86 6.18
CA TYR A 215 -17.08 -5.01 5.29
C TYR A 215 -18.58 -5.14 5.54
N LEU A 216 -19.08 -6.37 5.67
CA LEU A 216 -20.50 -6.61 5.88
C LEU A 216 -20.99 -6.06 7.23
N GLY A 217 -20.13 -6.03 8.25
CA GLY A 217 -20.41 -5.36 9.51
C GLY A 217 -20.39 -3.83 9.36
N GLU A 218 -19.32 -3.29 8.78
CA GLU A 218 -19.10 -1.84 8.68
C GLU A 218 -20.05 -1.11 7.74
N SER A 219 -20.52 -1.80 6.68
CA SER A 219 -21.53 -1.29 5.75
C SER A 219 -22.96 -1.34 6.30
N GLY A 220 -23.17 -1.90 7.49
CA GLY A 220 -24.50 -2.13 8.06
C GLY A 220 -25.29 -3.29 7.43
N ALA A 221 -24.69 -4.03 6.48
CA ALA A 221 -25.35 -5.14 5.80
C ALA A 221 -25.72 -6.29 6.77
N LEU A 222 -24.80 -6.68 7.66
CA LEU A 222 -25.12 -7.64 8.73
C LEU A 222 -26.15 -7.07 9.70
N GLY A 223 -26.07 -5.77 9.99
CA GLY A 223 -27.05 -5.10 10.86
C GLY A 223 -28.47 -5.23 10.33
N SER A 224 -28.63 -5.01 9.03
CA SER A 224 -29.89 -5.16 8.30
C SER A 224 -30.40 -6.61 8.31
N ILE A 225 -29.51 -7.59 8.07
CA ILE A 225 -29.86 -9.02 8.09
C ILE A 225 -30.29 -9.49 9.49
N MET A 226 -29.63 -8.98 10.53
CA MET A 226 -29.85 -9.38 11.92
C MET A 226 -30.94 -8.58 12.62
N GLY A 227 -31.49 -7.54 11.99
CA GLY A 227 -32.47 -6.63 12.61
C GLY A 227 -31.90 -5.78 13.76
N SER A 228 -30.58 -5.69 13.88
CA SER A 228 -29.88 -4.92 14.90
C SER A 228 -28.51 -4.50 14.38
N ALA A 229 -28.33 -3.20 14.18
CA ALA A 229 -27.07 -2.63 13.69
C ALA A 229 -25.88 -3.03 14.57
N ALA A 230 -26.01 -2.84 15.89
CA ALA A 230 -25.00 -3.26 16.86
C ALA A 230 -24.67 -4.75 16.80
N ALA A 231 -25.69 -5.63 16.74
CA ALA A 231 -25.43 -7.07 16.64
C ALA A 231 -24.70 -7.42 15.35
N GLY A 232 -25.06 -6.78 14.23
CA GLY A 232 -24.38 -6.94 12.95
C GLY A 232 -22.94 -6.42 12.95
N GLY A 233 -22.69 -5.25 13.55
CA GLY A 233 -21.37 -4.68 13.72
C GLY A 233 -20.45 -5.57 14.54
N TRP A 234 -20.93 -6.08 15.68
CA TRP A 234 -20.18 -7.02 16.53
C TRP A 234 -19.96 -8.36 15.83
N ALA A 235 -20.96 -8.89 15.13
CA ALA A 235 -20.81 -10.12 14.34
C ALA A 235 -19.74 -9.96 13.25
N GLY A 236 -19.73 -8.85 12.53
CA GLY A 236 -18.71 -8.53 11.52
C GLY A 236 -17.30 -8.50 12.12
N LEU A 237 -17.14 -7.83 13.27
CA LEU A 237 -15.86 -7.74 13.97
C LEU A 237 -15.36 -9.11 14.45
N ILE A 238 -16.24 -9.90 15.08
CA ILE A 238 -15.88 -11.22 15.65
C ILE A 238 -15.56 -12.21 14.53
N LEU A 239 -16.41 -12.31 13.50
CA LEU A 239 -16.19 -13.21 12.37
C LEU A 239 -14.99 -12.78 11.53
N GLY A 240 -14.76 -11.47 11.38
CA GLY A 240 -13.54 -10.95 10.78
C GLY A 240 -12.29 -11.37 11.56
N GLY A 241 -12.36 -11.30 12.89
CA GLY A 241 -11.32 -11.78 13.80
C GLY A 241 -10.98 -13.27 13.66
N VAL A 242 -11.93 -14.12 13.24
CA VAL A 242 -11.65 -15.52 12.92
C VAL A 242 -10.70 -15.63 11.73
N GLY A 243 -10.92 -14.85 10.67
CA GLY A 243 -10.03 -14.80 9.51
C GLY A 243 -8.61 -14.34 9.87
N TRP A 244 -8.51 -13.36 10.76
CA TRP A 244 -7.22 -12.91 11.32
C TRP A 244 -6.51 -14.02 12.10
N ALA A 245 -7.23 -14.73 12.98
CA ALA A 245 -6.69 -15.84 13.75
C ALA A 245 -6.19 -16.98 12.84
N MET A 246 -6.90 -17.27 11.74
CA MET A 246 -6.45 -18.25 10.75
C MET A 246 -5.09 -17.89 10.15
N ILE A 247 -4.86 -16.61 9.83
CA ILE A 247 -3.57 -16.13 9.33
C ILE A 247 -2.48 -16.30 10.40
N ILE A 248 -2.75 -15.93 11.66
CA ILE A 248 -1.80 -16.11 12.77
C ILE A 248 -1.42 -17.59 12.95
N VAL A 249 -2.38 -18.52 12.88
CA VAL A 249 -2.12 -19.96 12.98
C VAL A 249 -1.17 -20.42 11.87
N ALA A 250 -1.35 -19.90 10.65
CA ALA A 250 -0.52 -20.25 9.50
C ALA A 250 0.89 -19.66 9.61
N THR A 251 1.02 -18.37 9.95
CA THR A 251 2.30 -17.65 9.97
C THR A 251 3.09 -17.86 11.25
N GLY A 252 2.41 -18.13 12.36
CA GLY A 252 2.96 -18.11 13.72
C GLY A 252 3.02 -16.68 14.29
N THR A 253 3.48 -16.59 15.53
CA THR A 253 3.75 -15.32 16.24
C THR A 253 5.26 -15.07 16.34
N PRO A 254 5.71 -13.87 16.71
CA PRO A 254 7.14 -13.59 16.88
C PRO A 254 7.88 -14.49 17.90
N TRP A 255 7.12 -15.20 18.74
CA TRP A 255 7.60 -16.12 19.78
C TRP A 255 7.14 -17.56 19.56
N SER A 256 6.53 -17.89 18.40
CA SER A 256 6.09 -19.24 18.08
C SER A 256 6.34 -19.61 16.62
N THR A 257 6.27 -20.90 16.32
CA THR A 257 6.31 -21.39 14.95
C THR A 257 4.87 -21.59 14.47
N GLY A 258 4.55 -21.07 13.28
CA GLY A 258 3.26 -21.29 12.65
C GLY A 258 3.15 -22.67 12.02
N LYS A 259 1.94 -23.17 11.82
CA LYS A 259 1.74 -24.46 11.14
C LYS A 259 2.26 -24.45 9.72
N GLY A 260 2.24 -23.31 9.04
CA GLY A 260 2.64 -23.18 7.64
C GLY A 260 4.06 -22.68 7.40
N VAL A 261 4.85 -22.41 8.45
CA VAL A 261 6.21 -21.88 8.35
C VAL A 261 7.15 -22.64 9.28
N ASP A 262 8.13 -23.35 8.73
CA ASP A 262 9.18 -24.06 9.47
C ASP A 262 10.37 -23.12 9.76
N ASN A 263 10.44 -22.65 11.00
CA ASN A 263 11.49 -21.74 11.45
C ASN A 263 12.91 -22.33 11.32
N SER A 264 13.08 -23.66 11.33
CA SER A 264 14.40 -24.29 11.23
C SER A 264 15.04 -24.17 9.84
N LYS A 265 14.22 -23.86 8.83
CA LYS A 265 14.63 -23.71 7.42
C LYS A 265 14.77 -22.25 6.99
N ILE A 266 14.49 -21.31 7.88
CA ILE A 266 14.66 -19.88 7.61
C ILE A 266 16.14 -19.53 7.78
N ALA A 267 16.72 -18.86 6.78
CA ALA A 267 18.08 -18.35 6.89
C ALA A 267 18.23 -17.43 8.13
N PRO A 268 19.29 -17.56 8.94
CA PRO A 268 19.46 -16.78 10.18
C PRO A 268 19.31 -15.26 9.98
N GLU A 269 19.75 -14.75 8.83
CA GLU A 269 19.68 -13.34 8.44
C GLU A 269 18.24 -12.84 8.29
N LEU A 270 17.30 -13.73 7.93
CA LEU A 270 15.89 -13.42 7.68
C LEU A 270 15.01 -13.59 8.91
N MET A 271 15.49 -14.24 9.98
CA MET A 271 14.66 -14.53 11.15
C MET A 271 14.10 -13.27 11.80
N TRP A 272 14.93 -12.22 11.92
CA TRP A 272 14.49 -10.93 12.45
C TRP A 272 13.36 -10.33 11.60
N SER A 273 13.54 -10.27 10.27
CA SER A 273 12.51 -9.72 9.37
C SER A 273 11.23 -10.56 9.38
N THR A 274 11.36 -11.89 9.49
CA THR A 274 10.20 -12.80 9.59
C THR A 274 9.41 -12.51 10.85
N ASN A 275 10.08 -12.38 12.00
CA ASN A 275 9.42 -12.05 13.26
C ASN A 275 8.87 -10.62 13.25
N ALA A 276 9.50 -9.68 12.56
CA ALA A 276 8.94 -8.35 12.34
C ALA A 276 7.61 -8.44 11.56
N LEU A 277 7.52 -9.23 10.48
CA LEU A 277 6.26 -9.46 9.76
C LEU A 277 5.17 -10.05 10.68
N ARG A 278 5.55 -10.99 11.56
CA ARG A 278 4.62 -11.55 12.56
C ARG A 278 4.16 -10.51 13.57
N TRP A 279 5.02 -9.58 13.99
CA TRP A 279 4.62 -8.47 14.87
C TRP A 279 3.62 -7.54 14.18
N PHE A 280 3.79 -7.25 12.89
CA PHE A 280 2.79 -6.50 12.13
C PHE A 280 1.45 -7.23 12.12
N ILE A 281 1.42 -8.54 11.87
CA ILE A 281 0.16 -9.31 11.88
C ILE A 281 -0.46 -9.35 13.27
N CYS A 282 0.31 -9.62 14.32
CA CYS A 282 -0.25 -9.80 15.67
C CYS A 282 -0.61 -8.48 16.37
N VAL A 283 0.12 -7.39 16.10
CA VAL A 283 -0.02 -6.12 16.83
C VAL A 283 -0.31 -4.97 15.87
N GLY A 284 0.45 -4.85 14.77
CA GLY A 284 0.24 -3.78 13.80
C GLY A 284 -1.18 -3.78 13.21
N TRP A 285 -1.76 -4.97 13.01
CA TRP A 285 -3.11 -5.10 12.46
C TRP A 285 -4.21 -4.83 13.48
N LEU A 286 -3.93 -4.74 14.79
CA LEU A 286 -4.93 -4.37 15.79
C LEU A 286 -5.38 -2.91 15.68
N ILE A 287 -4.65 -2.06 14.95
CA ILE A 287 -5.06 -0.68 14.69
C ILE A 287 -6.34 -0.65 13.84
N TYR A 288 -6.54 -1.63 12.95
CA TYR A 288 -7.76 -1.74 12.12
C TYR A 288 -9.03 -1.98 12.97
N PRO A 289 -9.14 -3.04 13.80
CA PRO A 289 -10.31 -3.21 14.63
C PRO A 289 -10.53 -2.05 15.62
N ILE A 290 -9.48 -1.34 16.05
CA ILE A 290 -9.64 -0.09 16.82
C ILE A 290 -10.34 1.00 15.99
N GLY A 291 -9.91 1.21 14.74
CA GLY A 291 -10.59 2.12 13.81
C GLY A 291 -12.05 1.73 13.54
N TYR A 292 -12.31 0.43 13.38
CA TYR A 292 -13.64 -0.13 13.22
C TYR A 292 -14.58 0.22 14.39
N LEU A 293 -14.05 0.37 15.62
CA LEU A 293 -14.86 0.78 16.77
C LEU A 293 -15.50 2.16 16.61
N PHE A 294 -14.94 3.00 15.74
CA PHE A 294 -15.45 4.33 15.42
C PHE A 294 -16.32 4.35 14.16
N SER A 295 -16.64 3.21 13.56
CA SER A 295 -17.45 3.18 12.35
C SER A 295 -18.89 3.62 12.63
N PRO A 296 -19.38 4.67 11.92
CA PRO A 296 -20.79 5.04 11.99
C PRO A 296 -21.72 3.94 11.46
N GLY A 297 -21.27 3.12 10.50
CA GLY A 297 -22.12 2.08 9.89
C GLY A 297 -22.14 0.75 10.65
N ALA A 298 -21.11 0.47 11.46
CA ALA A 298 -21.10 -0.72 12.32
C ALA A 298 -21.98 -0.56 13.57
N GLU A 299 -22.23 0.69 14.00
CA GLU A 299 -23.10 1.04 15.13
C GLU A 299 -22.94 0.13 16.37
N LEU A 300 -21.72 -0.02 16.89
CA LEU A 300 -21.40 -1.00 17.94
C LEU A 300 -22.05 -0.75 19.32
N GLY A 301 -22.97 0.22 19.42
CA GLY A 301 -23.59 0.63 20.67
C GLY A 301 -22.67 1.45 21.57
N LEU A 302 -21.56 1.98 21.02
CA LEU A 302 -20.56 2.80 21.73
C LEU A 302 -20.73 4.31 21.46
N GLY A 303 -21.85 4.70 20.82
CA GLY A 303 -22.13 6.04 20.31
C GLY A 303 -22.38 6.02 18.80
N ASP A 304 -22.56 7.20 18.20
CA ASP A 304 -22.91 7.38 16.77
C ASP A 304 -21.73 7.11 15.81
N GLY A 305 -20.58 6.69 16.33
CA GLY A 305 -19.33 6.59 15.58
C GLY A 305 -18.70 7.95 15.27
N ASN A 306 -17.54 7.93 14.62
CA ASN A 306 -16.82 9.10 14.19
C ASN A 306 -15.96 8.73 12.95
N GLN A 307 -16.44 9.13 11.77
CA GLN A 307 -15.77 8.82 10.51
C GLN A 307 -14.33 9.34 10.45
N GLU A 308 -14.06 10.46 11.12
CA GLU A 308 -12.75 11.09 11.10
C GLU A 308 -11.75 10.30 11.96
N LEU A 309 -12.14 9.90 13.18
CA LEU A 309 -11.33 8.98 13.98
C LEU A 309 -11.09 7.65 13.26
N LEU A 310 -12.13 7.10 12.63
CA LEU A 310 -12.02 5.91 11.80
C LEU A 310 -10.96 6.10 10.69
N ALA A 311 -11.04 7.21 9.96
CA ALA A 311 -10.09 7.52 8.90
C ALA A 311 -8.67 7.71 9.42
N VAL A 312 -8.49 8.39 10.55
CA VAL A 312 -7.19 8.58 11.21
C VAL A 312 -6.56 7.24 11.54
N PHE A 313 -7.28 6.35 12.24
CA PHE A 313 -6.78 5.02 12.58
C PHE A 313 -6.43 4.21 11.35
N TYR A 314 -7.32 4.15 10.36
CA TYR A 314 -7.08 3.38 9.14
C TYR A 314 -5.92 3.94 8.30
N ASN A 315 -5.76 5.27 8.22
CA ASN A 315 -4.64 5.88 7.50
C ASN A 315 -3.30 5.58 8.17
N ILE A 316 -3.24 5.69 9.50
CA ILE A 316 -2.06 5.33 10.29
C ILE A 316 -1.75 3.84 10.14
N ALA A 317 -2.77 2.99 10.27
CA ALA A 317 -2.64 1.54 10.13
C ALA A 317 -2.04 1.17 8.78
N ASP A 318 -2.52 1.75 7.70
CA ASP A 318 -2.03 1.47 6.37
C ASP A 318 -0.57 1.91 6.18
N ILE A 319 -0.21 3.12 6.60
CA ILE A 319 1.17 3.60 6.51
C ILE A 319 2.11 2.64 7.25
N ILE A 320 1.76 2.23 8.47
CA ILE A 320 2.54 1.28 9.27
C ILE A 320 2.59 -0.09 8.59
N ASN A 321 1.44 -0.67 8.25
CA ASN A 321 1.30 -2.07 7.85
C ASN A 321 1.55 -2.33 6.35
N LYS A 322 1.67 -1.30 5.52
CA LYS A 322 2.02 -1.45 4.10
C LYS A 322 3.45 -1.00 3.83
N ILE A 323 3.80 0.21 4.25
CA ILE A 323 5.15 0.76 4.05
C ILE A 323 6.12 0.08 5.01
N GLY A 324 5.83 0.11 6.32
CA GLY A 324 6.68 -0.50 7.35
C GLY A 324 6.87 -2.00 7.13
N PHE A 325 5.78 -2.71 6.80
CA PHE A 325 5.83 -4.13 6.44
C PHE A 325 6.75 -4.41 5.25
N GLY A 326 6.71 -3.57 4.21
CA GLY A 326 7.61 -3.68 3.07
C GLY A 326 9.06 -3.36 3.41
N VAL A 327 9.30 -2.37 4.27
CA VAL A 327 10.65 -1.94 4.70
C VAL A 327 11.36 -3.04 5.49
N VAL A 328 10.69 -3.68 6.47
CA VAL A 328 11.34 -4.74 7.26
C VAL A 328 11.67 -5.97 6.41
N ALA A 329 10.84 -6.29 5.41
CA ALA A 329 11.12 -7.35 4.44
C ALA A 329 12.34 -7.00 3.54
N TRP A 330 12.42 -5.74 3.09
CA TRP A 330 13.57 -5.24 2.33
C TRP A 330 14.86 -5.30 3.16
N MET A 331 14.84 -4.86 4.42
CA MET A 331 16.00 -4.91 5.32
C MET A 331 16.51 -6.35 5.50
N GLY A 332 15.60 -7.31 5.72
CA GLY A 332 15.95 -8.73 5.80
C GLY A 332 16.57 -9.24 4.50
N ALA A 333 15.94 -8.95 3.36
CA ALA A 333 16.43 -9.36 2.04
C ALA A 333 17.81 -8.77 1.71
N LYS A 334 18.07 -7.51 2.08
CA LYS A 334 19.38 -6.85 1.92
C LYS A 334 20.45 -7.55 2.76
N LYS A 335 20.17 -7.77 4.04
CA LYS A 335 21.09 -8.46 4.95
C LYS A 335 21.44 -9.88 4.44
N ALA A 336 20.43 -10.63 4.02
CA ALA A 336 20.64 -11.97 3.44
C ALA A 336 21.43 -11.93 2.13
N THR A 337 21.22 -10.90 1.29
CA THR A 337 21.98 -10.70 0.05
C THR A 337 23.47 -10.44 0.32
N GLU A 338 23.77 -9.64 1.33
CA GLU A 338 25.15 -9.34 1.75
C GLU A 338 25.85 -10.59 2.27
N ALA A 339 25.18 -11.40 3.09
CA ALA A 339 25.72 -12.66 3.59
C ALA A 339 26.01 -13.68 2.48
N LEU A 340 25.22 -13.70 1.41
CA LEU A 340 25.47 -14.56 0.23
C LEU A 340 26.65 -14.10 -0.63
N SER A 341 27.10 -12.86 -0.45
CA SER A 341 28.19 -12.27 -1.22
C SER A 341 29.51 -12.24 -0.44
N ALA A 342 29.50 -12.65 0.83
CA ALA A 342 30.64 -12.69 1.74
C ALA A 342 31.39 -14.03 1.64
#